data_AF-A0A5J6J9A7-F1
#
_entry.id   AF-A0A5J6J9A7-F1
#
_cell.length_a   1.000
_cell.length_b   1.000
_cell.length_c   1.000
_cell.angle_alpha   90.00
_cell.angle_beta   90.00
_cell.angle_gamma   90.00
#
_symmetry.space_group_name_H-M   'P 1'
#
loop_
_entity.id
_entity.type
_entity.pdbx_description
1 polymer ?
#
loop_
_entity_poly.entity_id
_entity_poly.type
_entity_poly.pdbx_seq_one_letter_code
_entity_poly.pdbx_strand_id
1 'polypeptide(L)'
;MIGNSWARPDEHGGHEEQLAELGLKYEYFEQLIREGEEARAAATKDDANNAAGTFDYFARVRTLRNLLRTEEQWHRYDPKQSPLTVNPDKSMGIGVLLGDARTGLPGNPQPRSHRPAGVAKESLVARNQDIDPGLFPMPLAEEELEAQRNEDEYANLTTWYLLTFRYTARKQGFIEVRSELSLPSRVGPRGKIDSWDRRILLPAIRFKKTFDYPDGDTGFDVAVEEW
;
A
#
# COMPACT_ATOMS: atom_id res chain seq x y z
N MET A 1 2.74 21.35 28.11
CA MET A 1 2.33 20.09 27.45
C MET A 1 0.95 20.31 26.87
N ILE A 2 0.87 20.57 25.56
CA ILE A 2 -0.41 20.78 24.87
C ILE A 2 -0.80 19.41 24.33
N GLY A 3 -1.82 18.80 24.92
CA GLY A 3 -2.35 17.51 24.47
C GLY A 3 -2.79 17.59 23.01
N ASN A 4 -2.38 16.61 22.22
CA ASN A 4 -2.65 16.53 20.80
C ASN A 4 -4.14 16.20 20.57
N SER A 5 -5.01 17.21 20.60
CA SER A 5 -6.49 17.09 20.61
C SER A 5 -7.12 16.60 19.29
N TRP A 6 -6.37 15.84 18.49
CA TRP A 6 -6.72 15.45 17.13
C TRP A 6 -6.52 13.97 16.83
N ALA A 7 -5.96 13.21 17.78
CA ALA A 7 -5.89 11.75 17.73
C ALA A 7 -7.30 11.17 17.62
N ARG A 8 -7.51 10.26 16.67
CA ARG A 8 -8.80 9.54 16.60
C ARG A 8 -8.84 8.46 17.69
N PRO A 9 -10.02 8.11 18.21
CA PRO A 9 -10.17 7.03 19.20
C PRO A 9 -9.71 5.63 18.74
N ASP A 10 -9.47 5.43 17.44
CA ASP A 10 -9.03 4.17 16.83
C ASP A 10 -7.51 4.00 16.73
N GLU A 11 -6.72 4.84 17.41
CA GLU A 11 -5.31 4.59 17.77
C GLU A 11 -5.18 3.42 18.77
N HIS A 12 -5.80 2.29 18.45
CA HIS A 12 -5.62 1.07 19.23
C HIS A 12 -4.18 0.62 19.08
N GLY A 13 -3.45 0.75 20.19
CA GLY A 13 -2.04 0.41 20.32
C GLY A 13 -1.72 -1.04 19.97
N GLY A 14 -0.43 -1.36 19.95
CA GLY A 14 0.08 -2.68 19.61
C GLY A 14 0.46 -2.85 18.13
N HIS A 15 0.37 -1.80 17.29
CA HIS A 15 0.94 -1.85 15.94
C HIS A 15 2.46 -1.95 15.99
N GLU A 16 3.12 -1.26 16.92
CA GLU A 16 4.57 -1.38 17.15
C GLU A 16 4.96 -2.83 17.51
N GLU A 17 4.23 -3.46 18.45
CA GLU A 17 4.46 -4.85 18.84
C GLU A 17 4.24 -5.81 17.66
N GLN A 18 3.13 -5.66 16.93
CA GLN A 18 2.82 -6.50 15.76
C GLN A 18 3.82 -6.32 14.61
N LEU A 19 4.36 -5.11 14.42
CA LEU A 19 5.43 -4.87 13.45
C LEU A 19 6.75 -5.47 13.94
N ALA A 20 7.06 -5.37 15.24
CA ALA A 20 8.27 -5.93 15.82
C ALA A 20 8.30 -7.47 15.71
N GLU A 21 7.15 -8.15 15.81
CA GLU A 21 7.02 -9.58 15.51
C GLU A 21 7.45 -9.94 14.07
N LEU A 22 7.36 -9.00 13.14
CA LEU A 22 7.79 -9.15 11.75
C LEU A 22 9.20 -8.59 11.49
N GLY A 23 9.92 -8.15 12.54
CA GLY A 23 11.22 -7.49 12.40
C GLY A 23 11.15 -6.11 11.76
N LEU A 24 10.04 -5.39 11.93
CA LEU A 24 9.77 -4.09 11.32
C LEU A 24 9.50 -3.03 12.38
N LYS A 25 9.72 -1.76 12.01
CA LYS A 25 9.50 -0.60 12.88
C LYS A 25 8.48 0.34 12.24
N TYR A 26 7.63 0.98 13.06
CA TYR A 26 6.59 1.89 12.56
C TYR A 26 7.19 3.09 11.81
N GLU A 27 8.35 3.57 12.27
CA GLU A 27 9.11 4.69 11.73
C GLU A 27 9.42 4.50 10.24
N TYR A 28 9.62 3.26 9.78
CA TYR A 28 9.85 2.96 8.36
C TYR A 28 8.66 3.37 7.50
N PHE A 29 7.46 3.06 7.99
CA PHE A 29 6.21 3.37 7.29
C PHE A 29 5.84 4.83 7.43
N GLU A 30 6.09 5.44 8.59
CA GLU A 30 5.90 6.88 8.78
C GLU A 30 6.76 7.68 7.79
N GLN A 31 8.07 7.39 7.73
CA GLN A 31 8.98 8.08 6.83
C GLN A 31 8.58 7.86 5.36
N LEU A 32 8.25 6.63 4.99
CA LEU A 32 7.77 6.29 3.65
C LEU A 32 6.54 7.11 3.24
N ILE A 33 5.56 7.29 4.14
CA ILE A 33 4.35 8.06 3.85
C ILE A 33 4.65 9.55 3.68
N ARG A 34 5.55 10.10 4.51
CA ARG A 34 5.97 11.51 4.43
C ARG A 34 6.68 11.81 3.11
N GLU A 35 7.64 10.97 2.72
CA GLU A 35 8.36 11.07 1.45
C GLU A 35 7.42 10.95 0.24
N GLY A 36 6.41 10.08 0.32
CA GLY A 36 5.38 9.94 -0.70
C GLY A 36 4.54 11.21 -0.88
N GLU A 37 4.06 11.81 0.21
CA GLU A 37 3.29 13.06 0.14
C GLU A 37 4.14 14.26 -0.29
N GLU A 38 5.42 14.30 0.07
CA GLU A 38 6.35 15.32 -0.43
C GLU A 38 6.55 15.20 -1.95
N ALA A 39 6.83 14.00 -2.45
CA ALA A 39 6.97 13.75 -3.89
C ALA A 39 5.67 14.04 -4.65
N ARG A 40 4.51 13.74 -4.06
CA ARG A 40 3.21 14.13 -4.62
C ARG A 40 3.09 15.66 -4.75
N ALA A 41 3.53 16.39 -3.75
CA ALA A 41 3.41 17.84 -3.70
C ALA A 41 4.34 18.55 -4.70
N ALA A 42 5.41 17.89 -5.14
CA ALA A 42 6.31 18.39 -6.17
C ALA A 42 5.70 18.36 -7.59
N ALA A 43 4.61 17.61 -7.81
CA ALA A 43 3.92 17.60 -9.10
C ALA A 43 3.26 18.95 -9.40
N THR A 44 3.39 19.39 -10.65
CA THR A 44 2.91 20.64 -11.19
C THR A 44 1.69 20.43 -12.09
N LYS A 45 1.11 21.53 -12.58
CA LYS A 45 -0.01 21.49 -13.53
C LYS A 45 0.41 21.10 -14.95
N ASP A 46 1.70 21.21 -15.25
CA ASP A 46 2.28 20.88 -16.56
C ASP A 46 2.66 19.39 -16.66
N ASP A 47 2.67 18.68 -15.54
CA ASP A 47 2.87 17.23 -15.50
C ASP A 47 1.63 16.47 -16.00
N ALA A 48 1.84 15.20 -16.36
CA ALA A 48 0.73 14.30 -16.71
C ALA A 48 -0.28 14.18 -15.56
N ASN A 49 -1.57 13.97 -15.89
CA ASN A 49 -2.66 13.92 -14.90
C ASN A 49 -2.45 12.94 -13.74
N ASN A 50 -1.69 11.86 -13.94
CA ASN A 50 -1.38 10.87 -12.92
C ASN A 50 -0.04 11.11 -12.19
N ALA A 51 0.76 12.11 -12.59
CA ALA A 51 2.12 12.31 -12.13
C ALA A 51 2.22 12.41 -10.61
N ALA A 52 1.35 13.20 -9.97
CA ALA A 52 1.32 13.33 -8.51
C ALA A 52 1.17 11.96 -7.80
N GLY A 53 0.28 11.09 -8.32
CA GLY A 53 0.11 9.74 -7.78
C GLY A 53 1.27 8.81 -8.11
N THR A 54 1.89 8.98 -9.28
CA THR A 54 3.06 8.19 -9.71
C THR A 54 4.31 8.55 -8.91
N PHE A 55 4.57 9.83 -8.68
CA PHE A 55 5.69 10.32 -7.87
C PHE A 55 5.58 9.85 -6.42
N ASP A 56 4.38 9.96 -5.84
CA ASP A 56 4.06 9.38 -4.53
C ASP A 56 4.42 7.89 -4.48
N TYR A 57 3.91 7.11 -5.43
CA TYR A 57 4.19 5.67 -5.50
C TYR A 57 5.69 5.36 -5.63
N PHE A 58 6.41 6.03 -6.53
CA PHE A 58 7.85 5.83 -6.72
C PHE A 58 8.65 6.21 -5.48
N ALA A 59 8.31 7.33 -4.83
CA ALA A 59 8.95 7.73 -3.59
C ALA A 59 8.73 6.68 -2.49
N ARG A 60 7.50 6.18 -2.32
CA ARG A 60 7.22 5.13 -1.32
C ARG A 60 8.01 3.85 -1.57
N VAL A 61 8.03 3.34 -2.80
CA VAL A 61 8.77 2.13 -3.16
C VAL A 61 10.28 2.33 -2.93
N ARG A 62 10.83 3.48 -3.34
CA ARG A 62 12.25 3.83 -3.14
C ARG A 62 12.60 3.90 -1.65
N THR A 63 11.79 4.59 -0.86
CA THR A 63 12.02 4.76 0.59
C THR A 63 11.92 3.42 1.31
N LEU A 64 10.91 2.60 1.02
CA LEU A 64 10.78 1.25 1.58
C LEU A 64 12.04 0.43 1.35
N ARG A 65 12.47 0.35 0.07
CA ARG A 65 13.66 -0.42 -0.32
C ARG A 65 14.91 0.10 0.36
N ASN A 66 15.07 1.41 0.43
CA ASN A 66 16.26 1.97 1.06
C ASN A 66 16.31 1.62 2.55
N LEU A 67 15.24 1.89 3.29
CA LEU A 67 15.18 1.65 4.73
C LEU A 67 15.36 0.17 5.07
N LEU A 68 14.59 -0.72 4.43
CA LEU A 68 14.69 -2.15 4.75
C LEU A 68 16.05 -2.74 4.32
N ARG A 69 16.69 -2.21 3.27
CA ARG A 69 18.04 -2.62 2.88
C ARG A 69 19.10 -2.13 3.87
N THR A 70 19.03 -0.89 4.33
CA THR A 70 20.07 -0.32 5.21
C THR A 70 19.92 -0.77 6.65
N GLU A 71 18.68 -0.89 7.14
CA GLU A 71 18.40 -1.20 8.54
C GLU A 71 18.25 -2.70 8.80
N GLU A 72 17.63 -3.43 7.86
CA GLU A 72 17.23 -4.83 8.07
C GLU A 72 17.91 -5.81 7.10
N GLN A 73 18.77 -5.32 6.21
CA GLN A 73 19.46 -6.10 5.16
C GLN A 73 18.52 -6.81 4.18
N TRP A 74 17.33 -6.26 3.95
CA TRP A 74 16.40 -6.79 2.96
C TRP A 74 16.87 -6.49 1.54
N HIS A 75 16.40 -7.29 0.58
CA HIS A 75 16.82 -7.25 -0.81
C HIS A 75 15.66 -6.87 -1.74
N ARG A 76 15.99 -6.34 -2.91
CA ARG A 76 15.01 -6.07 -3.97
C ARG A 76 14.63 -7.38 -4.67
N TYR A 77 13.35 -7.60 -4.89
CA TYR A 77 12.85 -8.71 -5.70
C TYR A 77 11.63 -8.25 -6.51
N ASP A 78 11.72 -8.32 -7.84
CA ASP A 78 10.72 -7.70 -8.74
C ASP A 78 10.07 -8.71 -9.70
N PRO A 79 9.45 -9.79 -9.20
CA PRO A 79 8.85 -10.80 -10.06
C PRO A 79 7.76 -10.17 -10.94
N LYS A 80 7.88 -10.33 -12.26
CA LYS A 80 6.89 -9.85 -13.25
C LYS A 80 6.51 -8.36 -13.01
N GLN A 81 7.51 -7.52 -12.71
CA GLN A 81 7.36 -6.08 -12.41
C GLN A 81 6.54 -5.75 -11.15
N SER A 82 6.37 -6.68 -10.22
CA SER A 82 5.83 -6.39 -8.89
C SER A 82 6.97 -5.96 -7.97
N PRO A 83 7.13 -4.67 -7.62
CA PRO A 83 8.28 -4.23 -6.85
C PRO A 83 8.14 -4.65 -5.38
N LEU A 84 8.79 -5.75 -5.01
CA LEU A 84 8.85 -6.24 -3.64
C LEU A 84 10.21 -5.92 -3.02
N THR A 85 10.20 -5.83 -1.69
CA THR A 85 11.40 -5.86 -0.86
C THR A 85 11.28 -7.07 0.04
N VAL A 86 12.27 -7.96 0.03
CA VAL A 86 12.21 -9.29 0.65
C VAL A 86 13.24 -9.42 1.75
N ASN A 87 12.87 -10.07 2.85
CA ASN A 87 13.76 -10.28 3.98
C ASN A 87 14.91 -11.25 3.63
N PRO A 88 16.01 -11.28 4.43
CA PRO A 88 17.20 -12.08 4.10
C PRO A 88 16.93 -13.58 3.91
N ASP A 89 15.98 -14.16 4.65
CA ASP A 89 15.62 -15.57 4.57
C ASP A 89 14.56 -15.88 3.49
N LYS A 90 14.10 -14.85 2.75
CA LYS A 90 13.13 -14.95 1.65
C LYS A 90 11.75 -15.49 2.04
N SER A 91 11.40 -15.48 3.34
CA SER A 91 10.08 -15.88 3.83
C SER A 91 9.03 -14.77 3.72
N MET A 92 9.45 -13.50 3.69
CA MET A 92 8.54 -12.34 3.69
C MET A 92 8.93 -11.30 2.65
N GLY A 93 7.95 -10.80 1.91
CA GLY A 93 8.09 -9.71 0.95
C GLY A 93 7.07 -8.61 1.19
N ILE A 94 7.46 -7.35 1.06
CA ILE A 94 6.56 -6.19 1.18
C ILE A 94 6.50 -5.43 -0.15
N GLY A 95 5.29 -5.23 -0.65
CA GLY A 95 4.97 -4.30 -1.73
C GLY A 95 4.13 -3.11 -1.25
N VAL A 96 3.93 -2.13 -2.13
CA VAL A 96 3.08 -0.94 -1.85
C VAL A 96 1.85 -0.96 -2.75
N LEU A 97 0.67 -0.70 -2.18
CA LEU A 97 -0.60 -0.59 -2.90
C LEU A 97 -1.38 0.65 -2.46
N LEU A 98 -2.19 1.17 -3.38
CA LEU A 98 -3.29 2.05 -3.03
C LEU A 98 -4.49 1.21 -2.63
N GLY A 99 -5.08 1.53 -1.48
CA GLY A 99 -6.33 0.96 -1.02
C GLY A 99 -7.54 1.86 -1.33
N ASP A 100 -8.69 1.55 -0.75
CA ASP A 100 -9.89 2.38 -0.80
C ASP A 100 -10.18 3.05 0.56
N ALA A 101 -11.33 3.72 0.68
CA ALA A 101 -11.66 4.54 1.85
C ALA A 101 -11.75 3.77 3.19
N ARG A 102 -11.73 2.43 3.14
CA ARG A 102 -11.71 1.55 4.31
C ARG A 102 -10.29 1.22 4.81
N THR A 103 -9.26 1.63 4.09
CA THR A 103 -7.85 1.42 4.45
C THR A 103 -7.52 2.13 5.76
N GLY A 104 -6.83 1.45 6.66
CA GLY A 104 -6.45 1.96 7.97
C GLY A 104 -7.65 2.16 8.91
N LEU A 105 -8.83 1.61 8.58
CA LEU A 105 -10.00 1.63 9.46
C LEU A 105 -10.29 0.22 10.01
N PRO A 106 -10.66 0.09 11.28
CA PRO A 106 -11.06 -1.19 11.85
C PRO A 106 -12.41 -1.67 11.32
N GLY A 107 -12.65 -2.97 11.49
CA GLY A 107 -13.94 -3.60 11.22
C GLY A 107 -14.30 -3.74 9.74
N ASN A 108 -15.57 -4.07 9.49
CA ASN A 108 -16.12 -4.34 8.17
C ASN A 108 -16.83 -3.12 7.56
N PRO A 109 -16.89 -2.99 6.22
CA PRO A 109 -16.19 -3.85 5.25
C PRO A 109 -14.67 -3.63 5.29
N GLN A 110 -13.92 -4.69 4.96
CA GLN A 110 -12.46 -4.67 4.81
C GLN A 110 -12.05 -3.80 3.61
N PRO A 111 -10.82 -3.26 3.59
CA PRO A 111 -10.31 -2.49 2.46
C PRO A 111 -10.09 -3.36 1.24
N ARG A 112 -10.02 -2.69 0.09
CA ARG A 112 -9.70 -3.33 -1.19
C ARG A 112 -8.59 -2.60 -1.90
N SER A 113 -7.84 -3.33 -2.72
CA SER A 113 -6.93 -2.69 -3.66
C SER A 113 -7.69 -1.72 -4.58
N HIS A 114 -7.12 -0.53 -4.78
CA HIS A 114 -7.76 0.52 -5.57
C HIS A 114 -7.96 0.07 -7.02
N ARG A 115 -6.98 -0.64 -7.57
CA ARG A 115 -6.99 -1.26 -8.91
C ARG A 115 -7.04 -2.79 -8.80
N PRO A 116 -7.54 -3.49 -9.83
CA PRO A 116 -7.39 -4.94 -9.92
C PRO A 116 -5.92 -5.36 -9.77
N ALA A 117 -5.68 -6.42 -9.00
CA ALA A 117 -4.48 -7.23 -9.06
C ALA A 117 -4.35 -7.77 -10.49
N GLY A 118 -3.22 -7.47 -11.14
CA GLY A 118 -2.85 -8.19 -12.37
C GLY A 118 -2.30 -9.57 -12.01
N VAL A 119 -2.10 -10.41 -13.03
CA VAL A 119 -1.65 -11.82 -12.94
C VAL A 119 -0.50 -12.01 -11.95
N ALA A 120 0.50 -11.11 -11.96
CA ALA A 120 1.63 -11.17 -11.02
C ALA A 120 1.19 -11.12 -9.55
N LYS A 121 0.28 -10.21 -9.19
CA LYS A 121 -0.22 -10.06 -7.82
C LYS A 121 -1.19 -11.17 -7.45
N GLU A 122 -2.01 -11.62 -8.40
CA GLU A 122 -2.89 -12.77 -8.19
C GLU A 122 -2.08 -14.02 -7.83
N SER A 123 -0.99 -14.27 -8.54
CA SER A 123 -0.06 -15.37 -8.25
C SER A 123 0.59 -15.23 -6.87
N LEU A 124 1.02 -14.02 -6.48
CA LEU A 124 1.58 -13.78 -5.14
C LEU A 124 0.55 -13.99 -4.02
N VAL A 125 -0.70 -13.58 -4.23
CA VAL A 125 -1.80 -13.79 -3.27
C VAL A 125 -2.19 -15.26 -3.16
N ALA A 126 -2.23 -15.99 -4.28
CA ALA A 126 -2.49 -17.43 -4.27
C ALA A 126 -1.41 -18.19 -3.47
N ARG A 127 -0.14 -17.81 -3.62
CA ARG A 127 0.97 -18.41 -2.88
C ARG A 127 0.86 -18.20 -1.37
N ASN A 128 0.31 -17.06 -0.90
CA ASN A 128 0.05 -16.84 0.53
C ASN A 128 -0.93 -17.85 1.14
N GLN A 129 -1.65 -18.62 0.33
CA GLN A 129 -2.64 -19.61 0.76
C GLN A 129 -2.18 -21.05 0.52
N ASP A 130 -0.90 -21.25 0.21
CA ASP A 130 -0.33 -22.54 -0.24
C ASP A 130 -1.08 -23.12 -1.46
N ILE A 131 -1.72 -22.26 -2.25
CA ILE A 131 -2.38 -22.65 -3.50
C ILE A 131 -1.34 -22.58 -4.61
N ASP A 132 -0.97 -23.73 -5.15
CA ASP A 132 -0.10 -23.83 -6.32
C ASP A 132 -0.73 -23.07 -7.51
N PRO A 133 -0.10 -21.98 -8.01
CA PRO A 133 -0.60 -21.26 -9.18
C PRO A 133 -0.38 -22.03 -10.51
N GLY A 134 0.31 -23.17 -10.48
CA GLY A 134 0.91 -23.86 -11.62
C GLY A 134 0.09 -24.93 -12.35
N LEU A 135 -1.25 -24.85 -12.40
CA LEU A 135 -2.07 -25.91 -13.04
C LEU A 135 -2.03 -25.98 -14.59
N PHE A 136 -1.01 -25.44 -15.27
CA PHE A 136 -0.80 -25.64 -16.71
C PHE A 136 0.69 -25.82 -17.07
N PRO A 137 1.18 -27.06 -17.30
CA PRO A 137 2.54 -27.30 -17.76
C PRO A 137 2.63 -27.01 -19.27
N MET A 138 3.32 -25.92 -19.63
CA MET A 138 3.84 -25.70 -20.98
C MET A 138 5.35 -25.98 -20.96
N PRO A 139 5.96 -26.48 -22.06
CA PRO A 139 7.40 -26.66 -22.13
C PRO A 139 8.10 -25.30 -22.06
N LEU A 140 9.01 -25.14 -21.10
CA LEU A 140 9.67 -23.87 -20.81
C LEU A 140 11.02 -23.76 -21.52
N ALA A 141 11.32 -22.57 -22.03
CA ALA A 141 12.64 -22.20 -22.56
C ALA A 141 13.69 -22.04 -21.44
N GLU A 142 14.98 -22.01 -21.78
CA GLU A 142 16.07 -21.89 -20.78
C GLU A 142 15.98 -20.62 -19.90
N GLU A 143 15.54 -19.49 -20.45
CA GLU A 143 15.29 -18.26 -19.69
C GLU A 143 14.12 -18.41 -18.70
N GLU A 144 13.11 -19.20 -19.06
CA GLU A 144 12.00 -19.54 -18.18
C GLU A 144 12.41 -20.57 -17.11
N LEU A 145 13.41 -21.40 -17.40
CA LEU A 145 14.02 -22.33 -16.44
C LEU A 145 14.87 -21.58 -15.40
N GLU A 146 15.61 -20.54 -15.78
CA GLU A 146 16.29 -19.64 -14.82
C GLU A 146 15.30 -18.81 -14.01
N ALA A 147 14.21 -18.35 -14.62
CA ALA A 147 13.11 -17.71 -13.90
C ALA A 147 12.45 -18.66 -12.89
N GLN A 148 12.26 -19.94 -13.25
CA GLN A 148 11.76 -20.98 -12.35
C GLN A 148 12.72 -21.27 -11.20
N ARG A 149 14.03 -21.39 -11.45
CA ARG A 149 15.03 -21.63 -10.38
C ARG A 149 15.09 -20.48 -9.39
N ASN A 150 14.86 -19.24 -9.86
CA ASN A 150 14.68 -18.08 -8.99
C ASN A 150 13.33 -18.15 -8.26
N GLU A 151 12.23 -18.56 -8.91
CA GLU A 151 10.92 -18.77 -8.25
C GLU A 151 10.99 -19.83 -7.14
N ASP A 152 11.75 -20.92 -7.31
CA ASP A 152 11.98 -21.94 -6.28
C ASP A 152 12.67 -21.36 -5.03
N GLU A 153 13.57 -20.39 -5.20
CA GLU A 153 14.23 -19.70 -4.09
C GLU A 153 13.25 -18.85 -3.25
N TYR A 154 12.13 -18.46 -3.84
CA TYR A 154 11.04 -17.69 -3.21
C TYR A 154 9.77 -18.53 -3.06
N ALA A 155 9.86 -19.87 -3.07
CA ALA A 155 8.70 -20.75 -2.99
C ALA A 155 7.87 -20.53 -1.72
N ASN A 156 8.54 -20.20 -0.60
CA ASN A 156 7.90 -19.94 0.70
C ASN A 156 7.62 -18.45 0.95
N LEU A 157 7.76 -17.59 -0.07
CA LEU A 157 7.67 -16.14 0.10
C LEU A 157 6.21 -15.69 0.34
N THR A 158 5.94 -15.28 1.57
CA THR A 158 4.68 -14.64 1.97
C THR A 158 4.71 -13.15 1.63
N THR A 159 3.77 -12.70 0.80
CA THR A 159 3.72 -11.32 0.31
C THR A 159 2.73 -10.47 1.09
N TRP A 160 3.23 -9.42 1.72
CA TRP A 160 2.48 -8.38 2.41
C TRP A 160 2.40 -7.12 1.56
N TYR A 161 1.35 -6.33 1.79
CA TYR A 161 1.21 -5.04 1.14
C TYR A 161 1.00 -3.93 2.17
N LEU A 162 1.77 -2.85 2.03
CA LEU A 162 1.42 -1.57 2.63
C LEU A 162 0.31 -0.94 1.80
N LEU A 163 -0.91 -0.94 2.31
CA LEU A 163 -2.03 -0.22 1.72
C LEU A 163 -2.04 1.20 2.23
N THR A 164 -2.25 2.15 1.33
CA THR A 164 -2.40 3.56 1.68
C THR A 164 -3.65 4.16 1.05
N PHE A 165 -4.33 5.02 1.79
CA PHE A 165 -5.48 5.79 1.32
C PHE A 165 -5.32 7.25 1.73
N ARG A 166 -5.46 8.13 0.75
CA ARG A 166 -5.28 9.57 0.92
C ARG A 166 -6.63 10.28 0.94
N TYR A 167 -7.04 10.74 2.12
CA TYR A 167 -8.24 11.55 2.32
C TYR A 167 -7.89 13.04 2.28
N THR A 168 -8.64 13.83 1.51
CA THR A 168 -8.43 15.28 1.41
C THR A 168 -9.58 16.03 2.07
N ALA A 169 -9.32 16.64 3.22
CA ALA A 169 -10.29 17.41 3.99
C ALA A 169 -10.16 18.90 3.64
N ARG A 170 -10.61 19.28 2.43
CA ARG A 170 -10.38 20.64 1.88
C ARG A 170 -10.89 21.74 2.82
N LYS A 171 -12.13 21.61 3.31
CA LYS A 171 -12.76 22.57 4.22
C LYS A 171 -11.98 22.74 5.53
N GLN A 172 -11.26 21.72 5.97
CA GLN A 172 -10.48 21.73 7.20
C GLN A 172 -8.99 22.01 6.98
N GLY A 173 -8.55 22.19 5.72
CA GLY A 173 -7.17 22.54 5.41
C GLY A 173 -6.15 21.44 5.72
N PHE A 174 -6.53 20.16 5.59
CA PHE A 174 -5.60 19.05 5.78
C PHE A 174 -5.78 17.90 4.79
N ILE A 175 -4.71 17.12 4.65
CA ILE A 175 -4.71 15.77 4.07
C ILE A 175 -4.51 14.78 5.22
N GLU A 176 -5.21 13.66 5.19
CA GLU A 176 -5.00 12.52 6.08
C GLU A 176 -4.61 11.31 5.23
N VAL A 177 -3.46 10.72 5.51
CA VAL A 177 -3.05 9.44 4.92
C VAL A 177 -3.31 8.36 5.96
N ARG A 178 -4.18 7.43 5.61
CA ARG A 178 -4.42 6.21 6.38
C ARG A 178 -3.64 5.08 5.75
N SER A 179 -3.10 4.18 6.57
CA SER A 179 -2.32 3.06 6.08
C SER A 179 -2.46 1.83 6.96
N GLU A 180 -2.15 0.68 6.37
CA GLU A 180 -2.06 -0.60 7.05
C GLU A 180 -1.07 -1.51 6.32
N LEU A 181 -0.37 -2.36 7.08
CA LEU A 181 0.39 -3.47 6.52
C LEU A 181 -0.48 -4.72 6.60
N SER A 182 -0.86 -5.26 5.45
CA SER A 182 -1.86 -6.33 5.39
C SER A 182 -1.38 -7.52 4.56
N LEU A 183 -1.66 -8.71 5.08
CA LEU A 183 -1.42 -10.00 4.45
C LEU A 183 -2.68 -10.38 3.65
N PRO A 184 -2.65 -10.30 2.31
CA PRO A 184 -3.80 -10.68 1.49
C PRO A 184 -3.99 -12.19 1.47
N SER A 185 -5.24 -12.61 1.48
CA SER A 185 -5.64 -14.02 1.37
C SER A 185 -6.48 -14.34 0.15
N ARG A 186 -7.10 -13.34 -0.48
CA ARG A 186 -7.90 -13.58 -1.68
C ARG A 186 -7.99 -12.37 -2.60
N VAL A 187 -8.08 -12.67 -3.89
CA VAL A 187 -8.54 -11.75 -4.93
C VAL A 187 -10.00 -12.02 -5.24
N GLY A 188 -10.85 -11.02 -5.05
CA GLY A 188 -12.28 -11.14 -5.28
C GLY A 188 -12.67 -11.11 -6.77
N PRO A 189 -13.96 -11.31 -7.09
CA PRO A 189 -14.45 -11.52 -8.47
C PRO A 189 -14.20 -10.37 -9.46
N ARG A 190 -13.86 -9.17 -8.97
CA ARG A 190 -13.49 -8.00 -9.80
C ARG A 190 -11.98 -7.84 -9.97
N GLY A 191 -11.22 -8.89 -9.70
CA GLY A 191 -9.76 -8.90 -9.71
C GLY A 191 -9.14 -8.05 -8.61
N LYS A 192 -9.89 -7.56 -7.62
CA LYS A 192 -9.34 -6.73 -6.53
C LYS A 192 -8.96 -7.60 -5.35
N ILE A 193 -7.84 -7.31 -4.72
CA ILE A 193 -7.52 -7.89 -3.42
C ILE A 193 -8.53 -7.32 -2.42
N ASP A 194 -9.34 -8.16 -1.79
CA ASP A 194 -10.45 -7.73 -0.93
C ASP A 194 -10.60 -8.52 0.37
N SER A 195 -9.73 -9.50 0.58
CA SER A 195 -9.71 -10.35 1.77
C SER A 195 -8.29 -10.43 2.31
N TRP A 196 -8.16 -10.41 3.64
CA TRP A 196 -6.88 -10.27 4.35
C TRP A 196 -6.88 -11.21 5.56
N ASP A 197 -5.83 -12.01 5.72
CA ASP A 197 -5.66 -12.90 6.88
C ASP A 197 -5.20 -12.13 8.10
N ARG A 198 -4.36 -11.13 7.89
CA ARG A 198 -3.84 -10.27 8.95
C ARG A 198 -3.78 -8.82 8.46
N ARG A 199 -4.17 -7.89 9.34
CA ARG A 199 -4.14 -6.45 9.11
C ARG A 199 -3.51 -5.76 10.30
N ILE A 200 -2.40 -5.07 10.08
CA ILE A 200 -1.75 -4.22 11.08
C ILE A 200 -2.09 -2.77 10.72
N LEU A 201 -3.08 -2.21 11.42
CA LEU A 201 -3.51 -0.82 11.21
C LEU A 201 -2.45 0.13 11.74
N LEU A 202 -2.04 1.11 10.93
CA LEU A 202 -1.04 2.09 11.30
C LEU A 202 -1.71 3.43 11.65
N PRO A 203 -1.14 4.23 12.58
CA PRO A 203 -1.62 5.57 12.87
C PRO A 203 -1.77 6.43 11.61
N ALA A 204 -2.86 7.19 11.53
CA ALA A 204 -3.10 8.08 10.41
C ALA A 204 -2.20 9.33 10.50
N ILE A 205 -1.56 9.70 9.39
CA ILE A 205 -0.67 10.87 9.34
C ILE A 205 -1.41 12.03 8.69
N ARG A 206 -1.44 13.19 9.36
CA ARG A 206 -2.07 14.41 8.85
C ARG A 206 -1.03 15.44 8.40
N PHE A 207 -1.28 16.01 7.23
CA PHE A 207 -0.49 17.08 6.64
C PHE A 207 -1.36 18.32 6.51
N LYS A 208 -0.94 19.44 7.12
CA LYS A 208 -1.59 20.73 6.91
C LYS A 208 -1.42 21.12 5.44
N LYS A 209 -2.51 21.53 4.78
CA LYS A 209 -2.48 21.96 3.39
C LYS A 209 -3.43 23.12 3.15
N THR A 210 -2.91 24.17 2.54
CA THR A 210 -3.73 25.22 1.94
C THR A 210 -4.22 24.72 0.58
N PHE A 211 -5.52 24.86 0.33
CA PHE A 211 -6.11 24.56 -0.96
C PHE A 211 -6.50 25.89 -1.60
N ASP A 212 -6.03 26.12 -2.83
CA ASP A 212 -6.51 27.24 -3.61
C ASP A 212 -7.97 26.98 -3.96
N TYR A 213 -8.85 27.88 -3.52
CA TYR A 213 -10.21 27.93 -4.01
C TYR A 213 -10.20 28.81 -5.26
N PRO A 214 -10.65 28.32 -6.42
CA PRO A 214 -10.98 29.24 -7.49
C PRO A 214 -12.07 30.19 -6.96
N ASP A 215 -11.85 31.49 -7.08
CA ASP A 215 -12.83 32.50 -6.69
C ASP A 215 -14.14 32.23 -7.45
N GLY A 216 -15.20 31.94 -6.71
CA GLY A 216 -16.59 32.00 -7.20
C GLY A 216 -17.01 30.95 -8.21
N ASP A 217 -17.39 29.77 -7.73
CA ASP A 217 -18.55 29.08 -8.32
C ASP A 217 -19.58 28.83 -7.20
N THR A 218 -20.40 29.85 -6.95
CA THR A 218 -21.60 29.75 -6.11
C THR A 218 -22.80 29.21 -6.90
N GLY A 219 -22.60 28.59 -8.06
CA GLY A 219 -23.65 28.03 -8.91
C GLY A 219 -23.88 26.54 -8.67
N PHE A 220 -24.26 26.12 -7.47
CA PHE A 220 -24.86 24.79 -7.29
C PHE A 220 -26.38 24.93 -7.23
N ASP A 221 -27.00 24.79 -8.40
CA ASP A 221 -28.41 24.43 -8.51
C ASP A 221 -28.51 22.93 -8.20
N VAL A 222 -28.80 22.58 -6.95
CA VAL A 222 -29.01 21.19 -6.55
C VAL A 222 -30.47 20.85 -6.84
N ALA A 223 -30.71 20.08 -7.89
CA ALA A 223 -31.97 19.39 -8.06
C ALA A 223 -32.17 18.43 -6.87
N VAL A 224 -33.22 18.70 -6.09
CA VAL A 224 -33.70 17.81 -5.03
C VAL A 224 -34.38 16.64 -5.73
N GLU A 225 -33.75 15.45 -5.74
CA GLU A 225 -34.51 14.21 -5.94
C GLU A 225 -35.21 13.89 -4.62
N GLU A 226 -36.53 14.07 -4.61
CA GLU A 226 -37.41 13.54 -3.57
C GLU A 226 -37.43 12.00 -3.67
N TRP A 227 -37.43 11.37 -2.49
CA TRP A 227 -37.39 9.93 -2.28
C TRP A 227 -38.66 9.21 -2.76
#